data_AF-A0A2A4JQ28-F1
#
_entry.id   AF-A0A2A4JQ28-F1
#
_cell.length_a   1.000
_cell.length_b   1.000
_cell.length_c   1.000
_cell.angle_alpha   90.00
_cell.angle_beta   90.00
_cell.angle_gamma   90.00
#
_symmetry.space_group_name_H-M   'P 1'
#
loop_
_entity.id
_entity.type
_entity.pdbx_description
1 polymer ?
#
loop_
_entity_poly.entity_id
_entity_poly.type
_entity_poly.pdbx_seq_one_letter_code
_entity_poly.pdbx_strand_id
1 'polypeptide(L)'
;MSRLDLVIFGATGFTGKQAVIHMIKFAKKYDLGSWGVAGRSETKLANLMTEVSKKTGEDVSNVKVIIADVDDEKSLKDMCTQTKMVVNCCGPYRLYGEPVVKSAVENKANYVDVSGEPQFMELMQLRYNEQARDAGVFIVSACGWDSIPCDMGVIFLKQNFAGTLNSVESYLKTYLPPEIEAEARERGVINYGTWESLVYGIAHHDELPALRKKLYPDSLPSLKPKLHRQKLQKKGSKWYLPFLGADESVVYRTQRYLYQKEQQRPIQFKAYFKSGSLMQSILTIFGGILLFIMTKFSFTRNILLKYPKACSMGMITREGPTDNVMNNTHFTFELVGKGWENGADVENTKPNKTVVAKVSGTNPGYGATVVALLMAALTILKEKENLPAAGGVVTPGAVFKNTNIIKKLIENNLNYEIVEGK
;
A
#
# COMPACT_ATOMS: atom_id res chain seq x y z
N MET A 1 -16.62 -28.76 -6.04
CA MET A 1 -16.98 -27.76 -5.02
C MET A 1 -16.77 -26.37 -5.60
N SER A 2 -17.64 -25.40 -5.30
CA SER A 2 -17.45 -24.00 -5.67
C SER A 2 -16.23 -23.43 -4.95
N ARG A 3 -15.39 -22.65 -5.66
CA ARG A 3 -14.26 -21.92 -5.05
C ARG A 3 -14.77 -20.89 -4.04
N LEU A 4 -14.05 -20.72 -2.93
CA LEU A 4 -14.21 -19.59 -2.03
C LEU A 4 -14.11 -18.28 -2.80
N ASP A 5 -14.85 -17.26 -2.40
CA ASP A 5 -14.72 -15.94 -2.99
C ASP A 5 -13.37 -15.31 -2.62
N LEU A 6 -12.90 -15.54 -1.38
CA LEU A 6 -11.68 -14.92 -0.87
C LEU A 6 -11.00 -15.75 0.23
N VAL A 7 -9.67 -15.78 0.25
CA VAL A 7 -8.86 -16.33 1.35
C VAL A 7 -7.84 -15.29 1.82
N ILE A 8 -7.77 -15.06 3.13
CA ILE A 8 -6.74 -14.22 3.77
C ILE A 8 -5.55 -15.11 4.15
N PHE A 9 -4.44 -14.98 3.43
CA PHE A 9 -3.20 -15.70 3.69
C PHE A 9 -2.26 -14.91 4.59
N GLY A 10 -1.58 -15.58 5.52
CA GLY A 10 -0.84 -14.91 6.60
C GLY A 10 -1.75 -14.41 7.72
N ALA A 11 -2.90 -15.06 7.91
CA ALA A 11 -3.97 -14.61 8.82
C ALA A 11 -3.53 -14.46 10.28
N THR A 12 -2.51 -15.20 10.73
CA THR A 12 -2.01 -15.15 12.11
C THR A 12 -0.95 -14.05 12.35
N GLY A 13 -0.53 -13.34 11.29
CA GLY A 13 0.37 -12.19 11.39
C GLY A 13 -0.35 -10.95 11.91
N PHE A 14 0.39 -9.89 12.24
CA PHE A 14 -0.19 -8.67 12.82
C PHE A 14 -1.23 -8.02 11.87
N THR A 15 -0.87 -7.77 10.62
CA THR A 15 -1.80 -7.25 9.60
C THR A 15 -2.91 -8.26 9.27
N GLY A 16 -2.56 -9.55 9.13
CA GLY A 16 -3.53 -10.61 8.81
C GLY A 16 -4.65 -10.70 9.83
N LYS A 17 -4.33 -10.65 11.13
CA LYS A 17 -5.31 -10.67 12.21
C LYS A 17 -6.29 -9.50 12.12
N GLN A 18 -5.78 -8.29 11.85
CA GLN A 18 -6.63 -7.11 11.67
C GLN A 18 -7.51 -7.23 10.42
N ALA A 19 -7.00 -7.84 9.34
CA ALA A 19 -7.78 -8.13 8.14
C ALA A 19 -8.91 -9.13 8.43
N VAL A 20 -8.67 -10.19 9.21
CA VAL A 20 -9.72 -11.16 9.61
C VAL A 20 -10.82 -10.47 10.43
N ILE A 21 -10.44 -9.63 11.41
CA ILE A 21 -11.40 -8.89 12.24
C ILE A 21 -12.30 -7.97 11.38
N HIS A 22 -11.72 -7.25 10.42
CA HIS A 22 -12.49 -6.38 9.53
C HIS A 22 -13.32 -7.17 8.52
N MET A 23 -12.80 -8.29 8.00
CA MET A 23 -13.49 -9.12 7.03
C MET A 23 -14.80 -9.70 7.57
N ILE A 24 -14.89 -10.05 8.86
CA ILE A 24 -16.16 -10.51 9.46
C ILE A 24 -17.26 -9.46 9.30
N LYS A 25 -16.94 -8.19 9.56
CA LYS A 25 -17.90 -7.08 9.41
C LYS A 25 -18.20 -6.81 7.94
N PHE A 26 -17.17 -6.84 7.08
CA PHE A 26 -17.30 -6.53 5.66
C PHE A 26 -17.98 -7.63 4.86
N ALA A 27 -17.85 -8.89 5.27
CA ALA A 27 -18.54 -10.00 4.62
C ALA A 27 -20.06 -9.81 4.69
N LYS A 28 -20.57 -9.36 5.85
CA LYS A 28 -21.99 -8.99 6.01
C LYS A 28 -22.33 -7.70 5.26
N LYS A 29 -21.55 -6.62 5.48
CA LYS A 29 -21.82 -5.29 4.91
C LYS A 29 -21.86 -5.28 3.38
N TYR A 30 -21.01 -6.08 2.73
CA TYR A 30 -20.84 -6.12 1.28
C TYR A 30 -21.32 -7.42 0.63
N ASP A 31 -22.10 -8.22 1.37
CA ASP A 31 -22.67 -9.49 0.89
C ASP A 31 -21.62 -10.39 0.24
N LEU A 32 -20.47 -10.57 0.92
CA LEU A 32 -19.46 -11.54 0.50
C LEU A 32 -19.98 -12.92 0.85
N GLY A 33 -19.93 -13.84 -0.12
CA GLY A 33 -20.31 -15.22 0.10
C GLY A 33 -19.30 -15.97 0.96
N SER A 34 -18.59 -16.90 0.34
CA SER A 34 -17.72 -17.83 1.07
C SER A 34 -16.29 -17.27 1.20
N TRP A 35 -15.73 -17.29 2.39
CA TRP A 35 -14.34 -16.86 2.60
C TRP A 35 -13.63 -17.71 3.66
N GLY A 36 -12.30 -17.58 3.69
CA GLY A 36 -11.46 -18.36 4.60
C GLY A 36 -10.19 -17.66 5.05
N VAL A 37 -9.49 -18.31 5.97
CA VAL A 37 -8.18 -17.91 6.50
C VAL A 37 -7.16 -18.99 6.18
N ALA A 38 -5.92 -18.56 5.91
CA ALA A 38 -4.83 -19.46 5.61
C ALA A 38 -3.51 -19.05 6.29
N GLY A 39 -2.72 -20.07 6.62
CA GLY A 39 -1.40 -19.93 7.21
C GLY A 39 -0.78 -21.29 7.57
N ARG A 40 0.50 -21.27 7.95
CA ARG A 40 1.28 -22.51 8.14
C ARG A 40 0.99 -23.31 9.41
N SER A 41 0.28 -22.72 10.38
CA SER A 41 0.06 -23.34 11.69
C SER A 41 -1.42 -23.43 12.01
N GLU A 42 -1.94 -24.66 11.95
CA GLU A 42 -3.34 -24.98 12.27
C GLU A 42 -3.72 -24.49 13.67
N THR A 43 -2.89 -24.77 14.67
CA THR A 43 -3.12 -24.33 16.07
C THR A 43 -3.24 -22.82 16.19
N LYS A 44 -2.39 -22.05 15.49
CA LYS A 44 -2.46 -20.58 15.52
C LYS A 44 -3.70 -20.05 14.81
N LEU A 45 -4.13 -20.70 13.73
CA LEU A 45 -5.37 -20.36 13.04
C LEU A 45 -6.58 -20.65 13.93
N ALA A 46 -6.65 -21.81 14.58
CA ALA A 46 -7.73 -22.14 15.52
C ALA A 46 -7.80 -21.12 16.67
N ASN A 47 -6.65 -20.77 17.27
CA ASN A 47 -6.59 -19.75 18.33
C ASN A 47 -7.05 -18.37 17.83
N LEU A 48 -6.66 -17.98 16.61
CA LEU A 48 -7.11 -16.74 15.99
C LEU A 48 -8.64 -16.73 15.82
N MET A 49 -9.24 -17.81 15.33
CA MET A 49 -10.69 -17.89 15.14
C MET A 49 -11.45 -17.75 16.47
N THR A 50 -10.97 -18.40 17.52
CA THR A 50 -11.52 -18.25 18.88
C THR A 50 -11.39 -16.82 19.40
N GLU A 51 -10.21 -16.20 19.25
CA GLU A 51 -9.98 -14.83 19.69
C GLU A 51 -10.88 -13.83 18.95
N VAL A 52 -10.98 -13.99 17.63
CA VAL A 52 -11.77 -13.10 16.79
C VAL A 52 -13.26 -13.26 17.07
N SER A 53 -13.76 -14.48 17.26
CA SER A 53 -15.15 -14.71 17.68
C SER A 53 -15.44 -14.04 19.01
N LYS A 54 -14.55 -14.20 20.01
CA LYS A 54 -14.68 -13.51 21.32
C LYS A 54 -14.66 -11.99 21.20
N LYS A 55 -13.77 -11.43 20.36
CA LYS A 55 -13.60 -9.98 20.19
C LYS A 55 -14.75 -9.33 19.42
N THR A 56 -15.33 -10.05 18.46
CA THR A 56 -16.38 -9.51 17.58
C THR A 56 -17.80 -9.88 18.04
N GLY A 57 -17.95 -10.93 18.84
CA GLY A 57 -19.25 -11.49 19.20
C GLY A 57 -19.91 -12.27 18.06
N GLU A 58 -19.17 -12.58 16.99
CA GLU A 58 -19.69 -13.16 15.77
C GLU A 58 -19.38 -14.67 15.67
N ASP A 59 -20.31 -15.41 15.07
CA ASP A 59 -20.06 -16.81 14.71
C ASP A 59 -19.13 -16.88 13.50
N VAL A 60 -18.05 -17.63 13.65
CA VAL A 60 -17.01 -17.83 12.65
C VAL A 60 -16.87 -19.29 12.23
N SER A 61 -17.80 -20.16 12.65
CA SER A 61 -17.82 -21.59 12.32
C SER A 61 -17.83 -21.87 10.81
N ASN A 62 -18.43 -20.98 10.03
CA ASN A 62 -18.52 -21.06 8.57
C ASN A 62 -17.26 -20.56 7.84
N VAL A 63 -16.28 -19.99 8.55
CA VAL A 63 -15.03 -19.51 7.94
C VAL A 63 -14.10 -20.69 7.68
N LYS A 64 -13.73 -20.91 6.42
CA LYS A 64 -12.86 -22.04 6.06
C LYS A 64 -11.43 -21.80 6.58
N VAL A 65 -10.84 -22.81 7.21
CA VAL A 65 -9.42 -22.83 7.57
C VAL A 65 -8.65 -23.66 6.55
N ILE A 66 -7.54 -23.10 6.04
CA ILE A 66 -6.66 -23.76 5.06
C ILE A 66 -5.22 -23.69 5.58
N ILE A 67 -4.52 -24.83 5.56
CA ILE A 67 -3.09 -24.88 5.88
C ILE A 67 -2.30 -24.61 4.61
N ALA A 68 -1.45 -23.59 4.66
CA ALA A 68 -0.59 -23.19 3.55
C ALA A 68 0.72 -22.61 4.11
N ASP A 69 1.85 -23.06 3.56
CA ASP A 69 3.19 -22.58 3.89
C ASP A 69 3.90 -22.10 2.62
N VAL A 70 4.66 -21.01 2.74
CA VAL A 70 5.39 -20.42 1.60
C VAL A 70 6.54 -21.31 1.12
N ASP A 71 7.02 -22.20 2.00
CA ASP A 71 8.07 -23.19 1.70
C ASP A 71 7.49 -24.50 1.11
N ASP A 72 6.16 -24.63 1.00
CA ASP A 72 5.48 -25.80 0.42
C ASP A 72 4.60 -25.40 -0.78
N GLU A 73 5.15 -25.57 -1.99
CA GLU A 73 4.50 -25.27 -3.27
C GLU A 73 3.16 -26.00 -3.44
N LYS A 74 3.04 -27.25 -2.97
CA LYS A 74 1.78 -28.00 -3.05
C LYS A 74 0.72 -27.35 -2.18
N SER A 75 1.07 -26.93 -0.97
CA SER A 75 0.12 -26.26 -0.07
C SER A 75 -0.39 -24.92 -0.63
N LEU A 76 0.48 -24.14 -1.30
CA LEU A 76 0.09 -22.89 -1.97
C LEU A 76 -0.83 -23.17 -3.16
N LYS A 77 -0.54 -24.20 -3.95
CA LYS A 77 -1.39 -24.63 -5.06
C LYS A 77 -2.77 -25.05 -4.57
N ASP A 78 -2.82 -25.86 -3.51
CA ASP A 78 -4.06 -26.35 -2.92
C ASP A 78 -4.91 -25.18 -2.39
N MET A 79 -4.30 -24.17 -1.77
CA MET A 79 -4.99 -22.93 -1.35
C MET A 79 -5.53 -22.14 -2.54
N CYS A 80 -4.69 -21.85 -3.54
CA CYS A 80 -5.06 -21.01 -4.69
C CYS A 80 -6.13 -21.68 -5.58
N THR A 81 -6.14 -23.01 -5.68
CA THR A 81 -7.18 -23.77 -6.39
C THR A 81 -8.54 -23.61 -5.72
N GLN A 82 -8.58 -23.45 -4.40
CA GLN A 82 -9.81 -23.36 -3.61
C GLN A 82 -10.41 -21.95 -3.54
N THR A 83 -9.74 -20.89 -4.01
CA THR A 83 -10.21 -19.49 -3.84
C THR A 83 -10.14 -18.68 -5.13
N LYS A 84 -11.07 -17.76 -5.36
CA LYS A 84 -11.06 -16.79 -6.47
C LYS A 84 -10.12 -15.61 -6.23
N MET A 85 -9.82 -15.31 -4.96
CA MET A 85 -9.00 -14.17 -4.52
C MET A 85 -8.11 -14.57 -3.34
N VAL A 86 -6.83 -14.24 -3.43
CA VAL A 86 -5.87 -14.33 -2.32
C VAL A 86 -5.59 -12.93 -1.81
N VAL A 87 -5.91 -12.68 -0.53
CA VAL A 87 -5.47 -11.49 0.20
C VAL A 87 -4.21 -11.88 0.97
N ASN A 88 -3.05 -11.50 0.45
CA ASN A 88 -1.77 -11.85 1.05
C ASN A 88 -1.32 -10.82 2.08
N CYS A 89 -1.24 -11.25 3.34
CA CYS A 89 -0.70 -10.50 4.46
C CYS A 89 0.65 -11.07 4.97
N CYS A 90 1.25 -12.01 4.22
CA CYS A 90 2.52 -12.64 4.56
C CYS A 90 3.68 -11.87 3.94
N GLY A 91 4.34 -11.04 4.75
CA GLY A 91 5.59 -10.35 4.40
C GLY A 91 6.76 -10.75 5.32
N PRO A 92 8.00 -10.28 5.05
CA PRO A 92 8.39 -9.39 3.95
C PRO A 92 8.19 -10.01 2.56
N TYR A 93 7.63 -9.26 1.62
CA TYR A 93 7.16 -9.81 0.33
C TYR A 93 8.31 -10.13 -0.62
N ARG A 94 9.43 -9.39 -0.53
CA ARG A 94 10.69 -9.73 -1.18
C ARG A 94 11.13 -11.17 -0.92
N LEU A 95 10.84 -11.71 0.28
CA LEU A 95 11.24 -13.06 0.67
C LEU A 95 10.15 -14.08 0.39
N TYR A 96 8.90 -13.75 0.73
CA TYR A 96 7.81 -14.74 0.78
C TYR A 96 6.70 -14.51 -0.23
N GLY A 97 6.71 -13.38 -0.95
CA GLY A 97 5.60 -12.98 -1.81
C GLY A 97 5.55 -13.70 -3.16
N GLU A 98 6.71 -13.95 -3.78
CA GLU A 98 6.77 -14.51 -5.14
C GLU A 98 6.13 -15.91 -5.26
N PRO A 99 6.40 -16.88 -4.36
CA PRO A 99 5.75 -18.18 -4.43
C PRO A 99 4.21 -18.09 -4.42
N VAL A 100 3.66 -17.13 -3.67
CA VAL A 100 2.21 -16.90 -3.59
C VAL A 100 1.68 -16.29 -4.88
N VAL A 101 2.38 -15.32 -5.48
CA VAL A 101 2.01 -14.72 -6.78
C VAL A 101 2.04 -15.78 -7.88
N LYS A 102 3.11 -16.58 -7.95
CA LYS A 102 3.24 -17.68 -8.92
C LYS A 102 2.04 -18.63 -8.81
N SER A 103 1.76 -19.14 -7.61
CA SER A 103 0.65 -20.07 -7.39
C SER A 103 -0.72 -19.43 -7.72
N ALA A 104 -0.92 -18.16 -7.38
CA ALA A 104 -2.17 -17.45 -7.69
C ALA A 104 -2.40 -17.35 -9.20
N VAL A 105 -1.37 -16.99 -9.98
CA VAL A 105 -1.43 -16.90 -11.44
C VAL A 105 -1.72 -18.28 -12.05
N GLU A 106 -0.94 -19.30 -11.69
CA GLU A 106 -1.07 -20.66 -12.23
C GLU A 106 -2.44 -21.28 -11.96
N ASN A 107 -3.05 -20.97 -10.81
CA ASN A 107 -4.35 -21.51 -10.41
C ASN A 107 -5.51 -20.51 -10.63
N LYS A 108 -5.28 -19.47 -11.44
CA LYS A 108 -6.30 -18.50 -11.86
C LYS A 108 -7.04 -17.88 -10.67
N ALA A 109 -6.31 -17.51 -9.63
CA ALA A 109 -6.79 -16.72 -8.50
C ALA A 109 -6.26 -15.27 -8.61
N ASN A 110 -7.14 -14.30 -8.36
CA ASN A 110 -6.70 -12.92 -8.20
C ASN A 110 -5.88 -12.79 -6.92
N TYR A 111 -5.08 -11.72 -6.83
CA TYR A 111 -4.16 -11.50 -5.72
C TYR A 111 -4.14 -10.02 -5.34
N VAL A 112 -4.19 -9.74 -4.05
CA VAL A 112 -3.89 -8.41 -3.49
C VAL A 112 -2.96 -8.52 -2.27
N ASP A 113 -2.12 -7.52 -2.06
CA ASP A 113 -1.26 -7.41 -0.88
C ASP A 113 -1.09 -5.97 -0.39
N VAL A 114 -0.35 -5.79 0.72
CA VAL A 114 0.02 -4.48 1.27
C VAL A 114 1.52 -4.17 1.15
N SER A 115 2.19 -4.70 0.13
CA SER A 115 3.63 -4.53 -0.05
C SER A 115 4.00 -3.05 -0.23
N GLY A 116 4.93 -2.58 0.60
CA GLY A 116 5.62 -1.30 0.46
C GLY A 116 7.01 -1.46 -0.17
N GLU A 117 7.25 -2.53 -0.93
CA GLU A 117 8.58 -2.90 -1.45
C GLU A 117 8.63 -2.74 -2.98
N PRO A 118 9.10 -1.60 -3.52
CA PRO A 118 9.13 -1.36 -4.97
C PRO A 118 9.83 -2.46 -5.77
N GLN A 119 10.90 -3.05 -5.23
CA GLN A 119 11.63 -4.09 -5.94
C GLN A 119 10.78 -5.34 -6.14
N PHE A 120 10.03 -5.77 -5.12
CA PHE A 120 9.15 -6.92 -5.22
C PHE A 120 8.05 -6.64 -6.25
N MET A 121 7.38 -5.49 -6.13
CA MET A 121 6.28 -5.12 -7.03
C MET A 121 6.71 -5.06 -8.51
N GLU A 122 7.85 -4.42 -8.78
CA GLU A 122 8.39 -4.27 -10.14
C GLU A 122 8.91 -5.62 -10.67
N LEU A 123 9.44 -6.50 -9.80
CA LEU A 123 9.90 -7.83 -10.19
C LEU A 123 8.73 -8.74 -10.55
N MET A 124 7.64 -8.70 -9.76
CA MET A 124 6.42 -9.45 -10.07
C MET A 124 5.82 -8.98 -11.39
N GLN A 125 5.85 -7.68 -11.67
CA GLN A 125 5.40 -7.16 -12.96
C GLN A 125 6.29 -7.65 -14.12
N LEU A 126 7.60 -7.65 -13.94
CA LEU A 126 8.51 -8.15 -14.98
C LEU A 126 8.30 -9.65 -15.27
N ARG A 127 8.07 -10.46 -14.23
CA ARG A 127 8.01 -11.92 -14.36
C ARG A 127 6.62 -12.44 -14.76
N TYR A 128 5.56 -11.89 -14.17
CA TYR A 128 4.23 -12.51 -14.17
C TYR A 128 3.16 -11.71 -14.92
N ASN A 129 3.46 -10.54 -15.48
CA ASN A 129 2.43 -9.71 -16.11
C ASN A 129 1.76 -10.39 -17.31
N GLU A 130 2.50 -11.08 -18.17
CA GLU A 130 1.93 -11.81 -19.31
C GLU A 130 1.11 -13.03 -18.86
N GLN A 131 1.67 -13.85 -17.97
CA GLN A 131 0.99 -15.04 -17.46
C GLN A 131 -0.30 -14.68 -16.71
N ALA A 132 -0.32 -13.58 -15.93
CA ALA A 132 -1.51 -13.09 -15.26
C ALA A 132 -2.59 -12.59 -16.26
N ARG A 133 -2.16 -11.99 -17.38
CA ARG A 133 -3.08 -11.61 -18.48
C ARG A 133 -3.70 -12.82 -19.13
N ASP A 134 -2.90 -13.83 -19.46
CA ASP A 134 -3.36 -15.07 -20.09
C ASP A 134 -4.28 -15.87 -19.17
N ALA A 135 -4.00 -15.86 -17.86
CA ALA A 135 -4.85 -16.46 -16.83
C ALA A 135 -6.14 -15.67 -16.56
N GLY A 136 -6.24 -14.41 -17.03
CA GLY A 136 -7.38 -13.54 -16.80
C GLY A 136 -7.53 -13.10 -15.34
N VAL A 137 -6.42 -12.93 -14.62
CA VAL A 137 -6.41 -12.55 -13.19
C VAL A 137 -5.64 -11.27 -12.96
N PHE A 138 -6.02 -10.55 -11.90
CA PHE A 138 -5.33 -9.36 -11.43
C PHE A 138 -4.41 -9.69 -10.27
N ILE A 139 -3.16 -9.23 -10.37
CA ILE A 139 -2.18 -9.21 -9.29
C ILE A 139 -1.95 -7.75 -8.93
N VAL A 140 -2.49 -7.30 -7.78
CA VAL A 140 -2.49 -5.90 -7.36
C VAL A 140 -1.78 -5.73 -6.02
N SER A 141 -0.51 -5.37 -6.07
CA SER A 141 0.25 -5.05 -4.86
C SER A 141 0.03 -3.60 -4.40
N ALA A 142 0.48 -3.32 -3.18
CA ALA A 142 0.38 -1.99 -2.55
C ALA A 142 -1.07 -1.51 -2.32
N CYS A 143 -1.97 -2.43 -1.99
CA CYS A 143 -3.36 -2.16 -1.59
C CYS A 143 -3.48 -1.72 -0.12
N GLY A 144 -2.44 -1.14 0.48
CA GLY A 144 -2.43 -0.66 1.86
C GLY A 144 -2.41 0.86 1.98
N TRP A 145 -2.36 1.37 3.22
CA TRP A 145 -2.29 2.80 3.49
C TRP A 145 -1.01 3.46 2.96
N ASP A 146 0.08 2.71 2.85
CA ASP A 146 1.37 3.22 2.35
C ASP A 146 1.36 3.58 0.85
N SER A 147 0.26 3.34 0.12
CA SER A 147 0.19 3.66 -1.32
C SER A 147 -1.20 4.02 -1.83
N ILE A 148 -2.28 3.42 -1.32
CA ILE A 148 -3.65 3.73 -1.78
C ILE A 148 -4.00 5.23 -1.65
N PRO A 149 -3.74 5.91 -0.52
CA PRO A 149 -4.03 7.34 -0.38
C PRO A 149 -3.36 8.21 -1.44
N CYS A 150 -2.11 7.93 -1.80
CA CYS A 150 -1.38 8.69 -2.82
C CYS A 150 -1.80 8.28 -4.24
N ASP A 151 -1.85 6.99 -4.55
CA ASP A 151 -2.13 6.47 -5.89
C ASP A 151 -3.58 6.74 -6.31
N MET A 152 -4.55 6.35 -5.48
CA MET A 152 -5.96 6.69 -5.71
C MET A 152 -6.23 8.17 -5.48
N GLY A 153 -5.46 8.85 -4.63
CA GLY A 153 -5.56 10.30 -4.44
C GLY A 153 -5.20 11.09 -5.71
N VAL A 154 -4.21 10.65 -6.47
CA VAL A 154 -3.88 11.26 -7.78
C VAL A 154 -5.00 11.01 -8.79
N ILE A 155 -5.61 9.82 -8.80
CA ILE A 155 -6.78 9.53 -9.64
C ILE A 155 -7.97 10.41 -9.26
N PHE A 156 -8.30 10.48 -7.97
CA PHE A 156 -9.37 11.31 -7.44
C PHE A 156 -9.16 12.79 -7.79
N LEU A 157 -7.95 13.30 -7.57
CA LEU A 157 -7.59 14.66 -7.90
C LEU A 157 -7.73 14.92 -9.41
N LYS A 158 -7.24 14.01 -10.26
CA LYS A 158 -7.38 14.10 -11.71
C LYS A 158 -8.84 14.16 -12.16
N GLN A 159 -9.70 13.32 -11.59
CA GLN A 159 -11.14 13.30 -11.88
C GLN A 159 -11.85 14.60 -11.47
N ASN A 160 -11.33 15.31 -10.47
CA ASN A 160 -11.87 16.58 -9.98
C ASN A 160 -11.09 17.81 -10.50
N PHE A 161 -10.15 17.61 -11.43
CA PHE A 161 -9.34 18.69 -11.99
C PHE A 161 -9.89 19.10 -13.36
N ALA A 162 -10.76 20.12 -13.40
CA ALA A 162 -11.24 20.66 -14.68
C ALA A 162 -10.09 21.36 -15.45
N GLY A 163 -9.49 20.66 -16.39
CA GLY A 163 -8.30 21.10 -17.12
C GLY A 163 -7.26 19.99 -17.28
N THR A 164 -6.00 20.38 -17.48
CA THR A 164 -4.89 19.42 -17.60
C THR A 164 -4.02 19.44 -16.35
N LEU A 165 -4.03 18.36 -15.58
CA LEU A 165 -3.17 18.19 -14.40
C LEU A 165 -1.72 17.87 -14.82
N ASN A 166 -0.75 18.67 -14.39
CA ASN A 166 0.68 18.47 -14.71
C ASN A 166 1.41 17.63 -13.66
N SER A 167 1.18 18.00 -12.40
CA SER A 167 2.05 17.59 -11.29
C SER A 167 1.30 17.59 -9.97
N VAL A 168 1.66 16.67 -9.08
CA VAL A 168 1.10 16.54 -7.74
C VAL A 168 2.24 16.41 -6.74
N GLU A 169 2.23 17.25 -5.71
CA GLU A 169 3.06 17.08 -4.51
C GLU A 169 2.17 16.62 -3.35
N SER A 170 2.48 15.46 -2.77
CA SER A 170 1.79 14.91 -1.60
C SER A 170 2.51 15.28 -0.31
N TYR A 171 1.77 15.72 0.70
CA TYR A 171 2.29 16.09 2.03
C TYR A 171 1.61 15.26 3.12
N LEU A 172 2.32 14.26 3.62
CA LEU A 172 1.88 13.44 4.75
C LEU A 172 2.09 14.17 6.08
N LYS A 173 1.05 14.19 6.90
CA LYS A 173 1.06 14.61 8.30
C LYS A 173 0.49 13.48 9.14
N THR A 174 1.13 13.16 10.25
CA THR A 174 0.58 12.28 11.28
C THR A 174 0.40 13.06 12.58
N TYR A 175 -0.56 12.63 13.39
CA TYR A 175 -0.83 13.19 14.71
C TYR A 175 -1.21 12.07 15.67
N LEU A 176 -0.56 12.07 16.83
CA LEU A 176 -0.89 11.23 17.96
C LEU A 176 -1.13 12.17 19.16
N PRO A 177 -2.23 12.01 19.91
CA PRO A 177 -2.47 12.82 21.10
C PRO A 177 -1.34 12.66 22.14
N PRO A 178 -0.88 13.77 22.79
CA PRO A 178 0.20 13.74 23.77
C PRO A 178 0.00 12.71 24.90
N GLU A 179 -1.23 12.50 25.33
CA GLU A 179 -1.63 11.56 26.38
C GLU A 179 -1.33 10.09 26.04
N ILE A 180 -1.16 9.75 24.76
CA ILE A 180 -0.88 8.38 24.29
C ILE A 180 0.61 8.21 23.91
N GLU A 181 1.41 9.29 23.91
CA GLU A 181 2.83 9.20 23.52
C GLU A 181 3.65 8.23 24.38
N ALA A 182 3.39 8.17 25.68
CA ALA A 182 4.11 7.26 26.58
C ALA A 182 3.85 5.79 26.20
N GLU A 183 2.59 5.44 25.99
CA GLU A 183 2.18 4.11 25.53
C GLU A 183 2.77 3.79 24.15
N ALA A 184 2.75 4.76 23.23
CA ALA A 184 3.31 4.59 21.88
C ALA A 184 4.84 4.40 21.88
N ARG A 185 5.59 5.01 22.82
CA ARG A 185 7.03 4.75 22.98
C ARG A 185 7.31 3.38 23.58
N GLU A 186 6.42 2.88 24.43
CA GLU A 186 6.56 1.57 25.03
C GLU A 186 6.20 0.44 24.05
N ARG A 187 5.05 0.58 23.39
CA ARG A 187 4.41 -0.41 22.54
C ARG A 187 4.72 -0.24 21.06
N GLY A 188 5.30 0.89 20.67
CA GLY A 188 5.55 1.24 19.28
C GLY A 188 4.31 1.78 18.58
N VAL A 189 4.52 2.35 17.40
CA VAL A 189 3.49 2.77 16.44
C VAL A 189 3.45 1.87 15.21
N ILE A 190 4.51 1.07 15.02
CA ILE A 190 4.71 0.17 13.87
C ILE A 190 5.19 -1.19 14.39
N ASN A 191 4.67 -2.27 13.80
CA ASN A 191 5.08 -3.64 14.05
C ASN A 191 6.38 -4.00 13.31
N TYR A 192 7.15 -4.92 13.88
CA TYR A 192 8.40 -5.45 13.35
C TYR A 192 8.37 -5.86 11.87
N GLY A 193 7.29 -6.45 11.36
CA GLY A 193 7.24 -6.87 9.95
C GLY A 193 7.46 -5.72 8.96
N THR A 194 6.96 -4.52 9.29
CA THR A 194 7.21 -3.29 8.50
C THR A 194 8.65 -2.84 8.59
N TRP A 195 9.29 -2.97 9.77
CA TRP A 195 10.70 -2.65 9.96
C TRP A 195 11.62 -3.59 9.18
N GLU A 196 11.33 -4.88 9.23
CA GLU A 196 12.09 -5.88 8.47
C GLU A 196 12.02 -5.57 6.97
N SER A 197 10.84 -5.26 6.46
CA SER A 197 10.63 -4.84 5.06
C SER A 197 11.41 -3.56 4.73
N LEU A 198 11.40 -2.55 5.62
CA LEU A 198 12.18 -1.32 5.44
C LEU A 198 13.69 -1.59 5.39
N VAL A 199 14.21 -2.37 6.34
CA VAL A 199 15.64 -2.69 6.43
C VAL A 199 16.12 -3.41 5.18
N TYR A 200 15.39 -4.43 4.71
CA TYR A 200 15.74 -5.13 3.48
C TYR A 200 15.51 -4.28 2.22
N GLY A 201 14.47 -3.46 2.20
CA GLY A 201 14.20 -2.51 1.11
C GLY A 201 15.36 -1.54 0.89
N ILE A 202 15.92 -0.99 1.97
CA ILE A 202 17.10 -0.11 1.90
C ILE A 202 18.37 -0.91 1.54
N ALA A 203 18.57 -2.07 2.17
CA ALA A 203 19.75 -2.91 1.93
C ALA A 203 19.92 -3.25 0.44
N HIS A 204 18.81 -3.53 -0.24
CA HIS A 204 18.76 -4.01 -1.63
C HIS A 204 18.21 -2.99 -2.64
N HIS A 205 18.20 -1.70 -2.30
CA HIS A 205 17.64 -0.63 -3.15
C HIS A 205 18.31 -0.51 -4.54
N ASP A 206 19.54 -0.98 -4.68
CA ASP A 206 20.43 -0.87 -5.85
C ASP A 206 20.06 -1.87 -6.95
N GLU A 207 19.17 -2.81 -6.66
CA GLU A 207 18.58 -3.71 -7.64
C GLU A 207 17.53 -2.99 -8.52
N LEU A 208 16.91 -1.91 -8.01
CA LEU A 208 15.83 -1.20 -8.69
C LEU A 208 16.23 -0.59 -10.05
N PRO A 209 17.38 0.10 -10.21
CA PRO A 209 17.76 0.66 -11.51
C PRO A 209 17.87 -0.39 -12.62
N ALA A 210 18.50 -1.53 -12.34
CA ALA A 210 18.64 -2.62 -13.31
C ALA A 210 17.28 -3.26 -13.65
N LEU A 211 16.42 -3.43 -12.65
CA LEU A 211 15.06 -3.93 -12.82
C LEU A 211 14.22 -2.99 -13.70
N ARG A 212 14.25 -1.68 -13.41
CA ARG A 212 13.54 -0.65 -14.18
C ARG A 212 14.01 -0.57 -15.62
N LYS A 213 15.30 -0.72 -15.87
CA LYS A 213 15.85 -0.76 -17.24
C LYS A 213 15.27 -1.92 -18.05
N LYS A 214 15.05 -3.08 -17.43
CA LYS A 214 14.42 -4.25 -18.09
C LYS A 214 12.92 -4.06 -18.28
N LEU A 215 12.23 -3.58 -17.24
CA LEU A 215 10.78 -3.43 -17.25
C LEU A 215 10.29 -2.27 -18.13
N TYR A 216 11.11 -1.23 -18.28
CA TYR A 216 10.78 0.01 -18.96
C TYR A 216 11.86 0.38 -19.99
N PRO A 217 11.94 -0.34 -21.12
CA PRO A 217 12.89 0.01 -22.17
C PRO A 217 12.60 1.40 -22.75
N ASP A 218 11.33 1.77 -22.86
CA ASP A 218 10.91 3.09 -23.36
C ASP A 218 10.74 4.09 -22.21
N SER A 219 11.13 5.34 -22.43
CA SER A 219 10.91 6.43 -21.49
C SER A 219 9.50 7.02 -21.64
N LEU A 220 8.93 7.49 -20.52
CA LEU A 220 7.76 8.38 -20.59
C LEU A 220 8.15 9.71 -21.26
N PRO A 221 7.20 10.41 -21.89
CA PRO A 221 7.46 11.71 -22.49
C PRO A 221 8.02 12.68 -21.44
N SER A 222 8.97 13.52 -21.85
CA SER A 222 9.48 14.58 -20.98
C SER A 222 8.41 15.66 -20.82
N LEU A 223 7.91 15.83 -19.61
CA LEU A 223 6.86 16.80 -19.31
C LEU A 223 7.45 18.19 -19.01
N LYS A 224 6.85 19.23 -19.58
CA LYS A 224 7.12 20.63 -19.24
C LYS A 224 5.88 21.25 -18.57
N PRO A 225 6.04 22.08 -17.53
CA PRO A 225 7.27 22.25 -16.75
C PRO A 225 7.58 21.00 -15.91
N LYS A 226 8.87 20.77 -15.63
CA LYS A 226 9.34 19.65 -14.80
C LYS A 226 9.07 19.91 -13.32
N LEU A 227 8.63 18.87 -12.61
CA LEU A 227 8.54 18.87 -11.15
C LEU A 227 9.87 18.39 -10.56
N HIS A 228 10.59 19.30 -9.91
CA HIS A 228 11.85 18.98 -9.24
C HIS A 228 11.62 18.60 -7.78
N ARG A 229 12.28 17.52 -7.33
CA ARG A 229 12.28 17.14 -5.91
C ARG A 229 13.12 18.15 -5.13
N GLN A 230 12.54 18.75 -4.10
CA GLN A 230 13.28 19.57 -3.14
C GLN A 230 13.78 18.70 -1.99
N LYS A 231 15.04 18.83 -1.58
CA LYS A 231 15.62 18.02 -0.49
C LYS A 231 15.04 18.37 0.88
N LEU A 232 14.58 19.60 1.04
CA LEU A 232 13.99 20.15 2.26
C LEU A 232 13.06 21.28 1.85
N GLN A 233 11.79 21.24 2.28
CA GLN A 233 10.81 22.29 2.00
C GLN A 233 10.35 22.96 3.29
N LYS A 234 10.18 24.28 3.25
CA LYS A 234 9.52 25.05 4.31
C LYS A 234 8.13 25.46 3.83
N LYS A 235 7.09 25.11 4.59
CA LYS A 235 5.72 25.58 4.37
C LYS A 235 5.15 26.15 5.67
N GLY A 236 4.88 27.45 5.67
CA GLY A 236 4.56 28.19 6.89
C GLY A 236 5.66 28.05 7.94
N SER A 237 5.30 27.61 9.15
CA SER A 237 6.22 27.38 10.27
C SER A 237 6.78 25.95 10.33
N LYS A 238 6.47 25.08 9.36
CA LYS A 238 6.82 23.65 9.38
C LYS A 238 7.74 23.26 8.24
N TRP A 239 8.56 22.25 8.50
CA TRP A 239 9.49 21.66 7.54
C TRP A 239 9.04 20.29 7.07
N TYR A 240 9.35 20.00 5.81
CA TYR A 240 8.98 18.77 5.11
C TYR A 240 10.20 18.17 4.42
N LEU A 241 10.32 16.85 4.53
CA LEU A 241 11.37 16.05 3.92
C LEU A 241 10.77 15.14 2.84
N PRO A 242 11.53 14.76 1.80
CA PRO A 242 11.11 13.74 0.86
C PRO A 242 10.70 12.45 1.57
N PHE A 243 9.54 11.93 1.23
CA PHE A 243 9.12 10.60 1.67
C PHE A 243 9.71 9.57 0.71
N LEU A 244 10.58 8.70 1.23
CA LEU A 244 11.32 7.70 0.45
C LEU A 244 10.63 6.32 0.47
N GLY A 245 9.30 6.29 0.61
CA GLY A 245 8.48 5.08 0.58
C GLY A 245 8.10 4.64 -0.84
N ALA A 246 7.14 3.72 -0.92
CA ALA A 246 6.71 3.11 -2.17
C ALA A 246 5.88 4.04 -3.08
N ASP A 247 5.22 5.06 -2.49
CA ASP A 247 4.29 5.98 -3.16
C ASP A 247 4.74 6.43 -4.56
N GLU A 248 5.95 6.98 -4.69
CA GLU A 248 6.42 7.49 -5.97
C GLU A 248 6.60 6.38 -7.01
N SER A 249 6.98 5.17 -6.61
CA SER A 249 7.07 4.03 -7.54
C SER A 249 5.69 3.58 -7.99
N VAL A 250 4.74 3.46 -7.06
CA VAL A 250 3.36 3.03 -7.37
C VAL A 250 2.67 4.04 -8.29
N VAL A 251 2.71 5.34 -7.94
CA VAL A 251 2.12 6.38 -8.80
C VAL A 251 2.79 6.41 -10.17
N TYR A 252 4.12 6.30 -10.24
CA TYR A 252 4.84 6.24 -11.52
C TYR A 252 4.36 5.07 -12.40
N ARG A 253 4.17 3.89 -11.81
CA ARG A 253 3.65 2.70 -12.48
C ARG A 253 2.23 2.91 -12.99
N THR A 254 1.34 3.51 -12.18
CA THR A 254 -0.01 3.91 -12.59
C THR A 254 0.04 4.85 -13.80
N GLN A 255 0.83 5.92 -13.73
CA GLN A 255 0.91 6.90 -14.82
C GLN A 255 1.47 6.29 -16.11
N ARG A 256 2.42 5.36 -16.00
CA ARG A 256 2.92 4.63 -17.16
C ARG A 256 1.87 3.72 -17.78
N TYR A 257 1.09 3.00 -16.97
CA TYR A 257 -0.02 2.19 -17.46
C TYR A 257 -1.03 3.06 -18.23
N LEU A 258 -1.46 4.18 -17.64
CA LEU A 258 -2.43 5.09 -18.26
C LEU A 258 -1.91 5.70 -19.58
N TYR A 259 -0.62 6.00 -19.65
CA TYR A 259 -0.01 6.48 -20.88
C TYR A 259 0.03 5.40 -21.97
N GLN A 260 0.54 4.22 -21.64
CA GLN A 260 0.75 3.15 -22.63
C GLN A 260 -0.56 2.51 -23.11
N LYS A 261 -1.55 2.38 -22.23
CA LYS A 261 -2.82 1.69 -22.53
C LYS A 261 -3.93 2.63 -22.96
N GLU A 262 -3.90 3.88 -22.52
CA GLU A 262 -5.03 4.81 -22.71
C GLU A 262 -4.60 6.16 -23.26
N GLN A 263 -3.34 6.31 -23.66
CA GLN A 263 -2.80 7.53 -24.26
C GLN A 263 -3.00 8.78 -23.39
N GLN A 264 -3.13 8.58 -22.07
CA GLN A 264 -3.31 9.69 -21.15
C GLN A 264 -1.97 10.35 -20.85
N ARG A 265 -1.94 11.68 -20.85
CA ARG A 265 -0.75 12.44 -20.40
C ARG A 265 -0.37 12.02 -18.97
N PRO A 266 0.90 11.62 -18.73
CA PRO A 266 1.35 11.28 -17.37
C PRO A 266 1.33 12.50 -16.44
N ILE A 267 1.15 12.23 -15.15
CA ILE A 267 1.25 13.23 -14.07
C ILE A 267 2.57 13.02 -13.32
N GLN A 268 3.29 14.11 -13.03
CA GLN A 268 4.51 14.05 -12.22
C GLN A 268 4.14 14.01 -10.73
N PHE A 269 4.76 13.13 -9.95
CA PHE A 269 4.43 12.98 -8.54
C PHE A 269 5.67 13.06 -7.63
N LYS A 270 5.55 13.75 -6.50
CA LYS A 270 6.54 13.79 -5.43
C LYS A 270 5.88 13.69 -4.07
N ALA A 271 6.44 12.87 -3.19
CA ALA A 271 5.92 12.67 -1.84
C ALA A 271 6.84 13.31 -0.80
N TYR A 272 6.23 13.94 0.19
CA TYR A 272 6.89 14.57 1.32
C TYR A 272 6.16 14.21 2.61
N PHE A 273 6.90 14.17 3.73
CA PHE A 273 6.31 14.05 5.06
C PHE A 273 6.72 15.23 5.94
N LYS A 274 5.82 15.63 6.85
CA LYS A 274 6.06 16.69 7.82
C LYS A 274 7.06 16.20 8.87
N SER A 275 8.23 16.83 8.94
CA SER A 275 9.23 16.52 9.96
C SER A 275 9.10 17.40 11.22
N GLY A 276 8.38 18.53 11.13
CA GLY A 276 8.23 19.47 12.25
C GLY A 276 9.17 20.68 12.16
N SER A 277 10.19 20.76 13.02
CA SER A 277 11.16 21.86 13.07
C SER A 277 12.41 21.60 12.21
N LEU A 278 13.20 22.64 11.94
CA LEU A 278 14.45 22.51 11.17
C LEU A 278 15.44 21.55 11.86
N MET A 279 15.57 21.65 13.19
CA MET A 279 16.44 20.77 13.96
C MET A 279 15.99 19.31 13.87
N GLN A 280 14.67 19.05 13.97
CA GLN A 280 14.12 17.71 13.76
C GLN A 280 14.40 17.20 12.34
N SER A 281 14.31 18.06 11.31
CA SER A 281 14.66 17.69 9.94
C SER A 281 16.13 17.24 9.83
N ILE A 282 17.05 18.00 10.42
CA ILE A 282 18.49 17.68 10.40
C ILE A 282 18.75 16.34 11.09
N LEU A 283 18.21 16.13 12.30
CA LEU A 283 18.34 14.87 13.03
C LEU A 283 17.76 13.67 12.25
N THR A 284 16.61 13.87 11.59
CA THR A 284 15.99 12.82 10.77
C THR A 284 16.87 12.46 9.58
N ILE A 285 17.50 13.45 8.92
CA ILE A 285 18.44 13.19 7.82
C ILE A 285 19.65 12.38 8.31
N PHE A 286 20.26 12.79 9.43
CA PHE A 286 21.39 12.04 10.01
C PHE A 286 21.01 10.61 10.39
N GLY A 287 19.85 10.43 11.04
CA GLY A 287 19.33 9.10 11.38
C GLY A 287 19.09 8.24 10.13
N GLY A 288 18.55 8.83 9.06
CA GLY A 288 18.36 8.15 7.78
C GLY A 288 19.66 7.72 7.10
N ILE A 289 20.70 8.58 7.14
CA ILE A 289 22.04 8.25 6.62
C ILE A 289 22.67 7.11 7.44
N LEU A 290 22.58 7.18 8.76
CA LEU A 290 23.09 6.13 9.63
C LEU A 290 22.38 4.80 9.38
N LEU A 291 21.05 4.82 9.30
CA LEU A 291 20.24 3.64 8.96
C LEU A 291 20.68 3.06 7.61
N PHE A 292 20.85 3.90 6.59
CA PHE A 292 21.33 3.47 5.27
C PHE A 292 22.68 2.74 5.37
N ILE A 293 23.67 3.35 6.03
CA ILE A 293 24.99 2.73 6.21
C ILE A 293 24.89 1.40 6.96
N MET A 294 24.11 1.36 8.04
CA MET A 294 23.92 0.14 8.84
C MET A 294 23.26 -0.99 8.05
N THR A 295 22.39 -0.71 7.08
CA THR A 295 21.77 -1.77 6.25
C THR A 295 22.75 -2.46 5.30
N LYS A 296 23.89 -1.81 4.97
CA LYS A 296 24.85 -2.30 3.97
C LYS A 296 25.78 -3.40 4.48
N PHE A 297 26.02 -3.47 5.78
CA PHE A 297 26.85 -4.53 6.37
C PHE A 297 25.97 -5.55 7.09
N SER A 298 26.23 -6.85 6.86
CA SER A 298 25.42 -7.94 7.43
C SER A 298 25.37 -7.90 8.96
N PHE A 299 26.49 -7.57 9.61
CA PHE A 299 26.60 -7.47 11.06
C PHE A 299 25.71 -6.35 11.63
N THR A 300 25.82 -5.12 11.12
CA THR A 300 25.01 -3.99 11.58
C THR A 300 23.54 -4.11 11.16
N ARG A 301 23.27 -4.72 10.01
CA ARG A 301 21.90 -5.09 9.62
C ARG A 301 21.27 -6.07 10.60
N ASN A 302 22.02 -7.06 11.08
CA ASN A 302 21.54 -7.99 12.12
C ASN A 302 21.22 -7.23 13.41
N ILE A 303 22.03 -6.24 13.81
CA ILE A 303 21.73 -5.37 14.96
C ILE A 303 20.38 -4.66 14.76
N LEU A 304 20.13 -4.05 13.60
CA LEU A 304 18.85 -3.40 13.29
C LEU A 304 17.67 -4.36 13.44
N LEU A 305 17.81 -5.59 12.94
CA LEU A 305 16.75 -6.60 12.97
C LEU A 305 16.57 -7.24 14.36
N LYS A 306 17.64 -7.34 15.16
CA LYS A 306 17.60 -7.94 16.50
C LYS A 306 17.04 -6.97 17.53
N TYR A 307 17.37 -5.68 17.42
CA TYR A 307 17.01 -4.64 18.40
C TYR A 307 16.16 -3.50 17.79
N PRO A 308 15.00 -3.79 17.19
CA PRO A 308 14.20 -2.79 16.48
C PRO A 308 13.79 -1.60 17.37
N LYS A 309 13.36 -1.87 18.61
CA LYS A 309 12.92 -0.83 19.57
C LYS A 309 14.04 0.16 19.89
N ALA A 310 15.26 -0.32 20.10
CA ALA A 310 16.40 0.55 20.38
C ALA A 310 16.80 1.35 19.12
N CYS A 311 16.90 0.68 17.98
CA CYS A 311 17.31 1.30 16.71
C CYS A 311 16.28 2.30 16.16
N SER A 312 15.00 2.17 16.54
CA SER A 312 13.93 3.07 16.11
C SER A 312 13.50 4.07 17.19
N MET A 313 14.24 4.19 18.29
CA MET A 313 13.88 5.05 19.44
C MET A 313 12.45 4.82 19.98
N GLY A 314 12.04 3.56 20.10
CA GLY A 314 10.73 3.18 20.64
C GLY A 314 9.59 3.09 19.62
N MET A 315 9.77 3.61 18.40
CA MET A 315 8.70 3.62 17.39
C MET A 315 8.27 2.22 16.90
N ILE A 316 9.14 1.21 17.01
CA ILE A 316 8.96 -0.10 16.39
C ILE A 316 9.17 -1.20 17.43
N THR A 317 8.21 -2.12 17.52
CA THR A 317 8.27 -3.26 18.45
C THR A 317 7.83 -4.55 17.75
N ARG A 318 8.14 -5.72 18.35
CA ARG A 318 7.70 -7.02 17.81
C ARG A 318 6.22 -7.28 18.07
N GLU A 319 5.74 -6.77 19.19
CA GLU A 319 4.37 -6.86 19.63
C GLU A 319 3.46 -5.94 18.80
N GLY A 320 3.99 -4.82 18.30
CA GLY A 320 3.25 -3.79 17.58
C GLY A 320 2.42 -2.87 18.49
N PRO A 321 1.82 -1.83 17.91
CA PRO A 321 0.99 -0.88 18.64
C PRO A 321 -0.25 -1.54 19.25
N THR A 322 -0.74 -0.98 20.35
CA THR A 322 -2.01 -1.38 20.96
C THR A 322 -3.21 -0.85 20.17
N ASP A 323 -4.40 -1.38 20.43
CA ASP A 323 -5.64 -0.85 19.85
C ASP A 323 -5.82 0.65 20.18
N ASN A 324 -5.41 1.10 21.37
CA ASN A 324 -5.49 2.50 21.78
C ASN A 324 -4.56 3.40 20.93
N VAL A 325 -3.29 3.02 20.78
CA VAL A 325 -2.32 3.76 19.94
C VAL A 325 -2.79 3.76 18.48
N MET A 326 -3.22 2.61 17.97
CA MET A 326 -3.68 2.48 16.59
C MET A 326 -4.89 3.38 16.30
N ASN A 327 -5.94 3.30 17.11
CA ASN A 327 -7.20 3.99 16.83
C ASN A 327 -7.12 5.51 17.04
N ASN A 328 -6.16 5.99 17.82
CA ASN A 328 -5.93 7.42 18.04
C ASN A 328 -4.77 8.02 17.23
N THR A 329 -4.13 7.23 16.35
CA THR A 329 -3.16 7.77 15.39
C THR A 329 -3.92 8.30 14.17
N HIS A 330 -3.85 9.62 13.94
CA HIS A 330 -4.46 10.29 12.80
C HIS A 330 -3.43 10.52 11.69
N PHE A 331 -3.90 10.54 10.45
CA PHE A 331 -3.10 10.97 9.31
C PHE A 331 -3.87 11.88 8.36
N THR A 332 -3.12 12.64 7.58
CA THR A 332 -3.64 13.44 6.46
C THR A 332 -2.59 13.50 5.36
N PHE A 333 -2.98 13.19 4.14
CA PHE A 333 -2.26 13.51 2.92
C PHE A 333 -2.92 14.73 2.28
N GLU A 334 -2.15 15.79 2.05
CA GLU A 334 -2.55 16.89 1.18
C GLU A 334 -1.87 16.72 -0.18
N LEU A 335 -2.65 16.42 -1.21
CA LEU A 335 -2.18 16.28 -2.59
C LEU A 335 -2.42 17.59 -3.32
N VAL A 336 -1.36 18.37 -3.50
CA VAL A 336 -1.40 19.66 -4.19
C VAL A 336 -1.17 19.44 -5.68
N GLY A 337 -2.26 19.47 -6.45
CA GLY A 337 -2.24 19.38 -7.91
C GLY A 337 -2.05 20.73 -8.55
N LYS A 338 -1.09 20.83 -9.48
CA LYS A 338 -0.89 22.00 -10.33
C LYS A 338 -1.02 21.61 -11.79
N GLY A 339 -1.70 22.45 -12.55
CA GLY A 339 -1.98 22.22 -13.96
C GLY A 339 -2.54 23.46 -14.63
N TRP A 340 -3.29 23.26 -15.69
CA TRP A 340 -3.90 24.33 -16.46
C TRP A 340 -5.41 24.21 -16.51
N GLU A 341 -6.10 25.32 -16.74
CA GLU A 341 -7.51 25.31 -17.14
C GLU A 341 -7.71 24.64 -18.52
N ASN A 342 -8.98 24.39 -18.87
CA ASN A 342 -9.34 23.80 -20.16
C ASN A 342 -8.89 24.71 -21.32
N GLY A 343 -8.32 24.10 -22.38
CA GLY A 343 -7.92 24.81 -23.59
C GLY A 343 -6.59 25.56 -23.51
N ALA A 344 -5.87 25.51 -22.39
CA ALA A 344 -4.55 26.13 -22.27
C ALA A 344 -3.48 25.38 -23.10
N ASP A 345 -2.52 26.13 -23.64
CA ASP A 345 -1.32 25.56 -24.26
C ASP A 345 -0.37 25.00 -23.18
N VAL A 346 -0.44 23.69 -22.99
CA VAL A 346 0.31 22.96 -21.96
C VAL A 346 1.82 22.87 -22.24
N GLU A 347 2.26 23.15 -23.47
CA GLU A 347 3.67 23.05 -23.85
C GLU A 347 4.40 24.39 -23.63
N ASN A 348 3.70 25.51 -23.85
CA ASN A 348 4.32 26.85 -23.84
C ASN A 348 3.96 27.71 -22.63
N THR A 349 2.98 27.32 -21.80
CA THR A 349 2.54 28.14 -20.65
C THR A 349 2.87 27.48 -19.31
N LYS A 350 2.92 28.29 -18.25
CA LYS A 350 3.07 27.78 -16.88
C LYS A 350 1.71 27.35 -16.33
N PRO A 351 1.65 26.30 -15.49
CA PRO A 351 0.45 25.92 -14.75
C PRO A 351 -0.18 27.13 -14.05
N ASN A 352 -1.46 27.39 -14.32
CA ASN A 352 -2.22 28.51 -13.78
C ASN A 352 -3.36 28.07 -12.85
N LYS A 353 -3.54 26.76 -12.64
CA LYS A 353 -4.58 26.19 -11.78
C LYS A 353 -3.99 25.31 -10.70
N THR A 354 -4.48 25.49 -9.48
CA THR A 354 -4.18 24.62 -8.33
C THR A 354 -5.46 24.00 -7.80
N VAL A 355 -5.44 22.71 -7.50
CA VAL A 355 -6.51 22.01 -6.78
C VAL A 355 -5.86 21.15 -5.71
N VAL A 356 -6.39 21.13 -4.50
CA VAL A 356 -5.88 20.31 -3.41
C VAL A 356 -6.89 19.22 -3.08
N ALA A 357 -6.45 17.97 -3.18
CA ALA A 357 -7.19 16.85 -2.61
C ALA A 357 -6.62 16.53 -1.24
N LYS A 358 -7.49 16.22 -0.29
CA LYS A 358 -7.12 15.79 1.04
C LYS A 358 -7.61 14.36 1.25
N VAL A 359 -6.71 13.48 1.69
CA VAL A 359 -7.03 12.12 2.11
C VAL A 359 -6.73 11.98 3.60
N SER A 360 -7.69 11.58 4.42
CA SER A 360 -7.52 11.55 5.87
C SER A 360 -8.25 10.39 6.53
N GLY A 361 -7.80 10.04 7.75
CA GLY A 361 -8.39 8.98 8.55
C GLY A 361 -7.60 8.72 9.82
N THR A 362 -7.90 7.60 10.45
CA THR A 362 -7.19 7.10 11.64
C THR A 362 -6.59 5.73 11.38
N ASN A 363 -5.75 5.27 12.30
CA ASN A 363 -5.15 3.94 12.28
C ASN A 363 -4.44 3.63 10.95
N PRO A 364 -3.43 4.42 10.56
CA PRO A 364 -2.79 4.32 9.26
C PRO A 364 -2.22 2.92 9.01
N GLY A 365 -1.45 2.39 9.96
CA GLY A 365 -0.71 1.15 9.77
C GLY A 365 -1.57 -0.10 9.57
N TYR A 366 -2.71 -0.21 10.28
CA TYR A 366 -3.39 -1.50 10.45
C TYR A 366 -4.91 -1.45 10.36
N GLY A 367 -5.53 -0.28 10.50
CA GLY A 367 -6.96 -0.06 10.24
C GLY A 367 -7.17 0.39 8.80
N ALA A 368 -6.71 1.59 8.46
CA ALA A 368 -6.80 2.12 7.10
C ALA A 368 -6.15 1.18 6.07
N THR A 369 -5.01 0.55 6.41
CA THR A 369 -4.37 -0.46 5.56
C THR A 369 -5.29 -1.64 5.26
N VAL A 370 -5.91 -2.27 6.26
CA VAL A 370 -6.74 -3.45 6.01
C VAL A 370 -8.08 -3.07 5.39
N VAL A 371 -8.62 -1.89 5.70
CA VAL A 371 -9.78 -1.35 4.99
C VAL A 371 -9.46 -1.22 3.50
N ALA A 372 -8.33 -0.58 3.15
CA ALA A 372 -7.92 -0.43 1.77
C ALA A 372 -7.70 -1.78 1.06
N LEU A 373 -7.03 -2.72 1.75
CA LEU A 373 -6.73 -4.04 1.24
C LEU A 373 -8.00 -4.85 0.91
N LEU A 374 -8.94 -4.88 1.85
CA LEU A 374 -10.17 -5.63 1.69
C LEU A 374 -11.12 -4.95 0.69
N MET A 375 -11.14 -3.61 0.63
CA MET A 375 -11.90 -2.90 -0.40
C MET A 375 -11.33 -3.17 -1.80
N ALA A 376 -10.01 -3.25 -1.96
CA ALA A 376 -9.39 -3.65 -3.22
C ALA A 376 -9.83 -5.07 -3.63
N ALA A 377 -9.76 -6.04 -2.71
CA ALA A 377 -10.19 -7.40 -2.97
C ALA A 377 -11.67 -7.51 -3.36
N LEU A 378 -12.55 -6.86 -2.58
CA LEU A 378 -13.99 -6.84 -2.84
C LEU A 378 -14.34 -6.14 -4.15
N THR A 379 -13.62 -5.08 -4.50
CA THR A 379 -13.80 -4.37 -5.77
C THR A 379 -13.48 -5.27 -6.96
N ILE A 380 -12.38 -6.04 -6.91
CA ILE A 380 -12.05 -6.99 -7.98
C ILE A 380 -13.14 -8.07 -8.13
N LEU A 381 -13.71 -8.53 -7.00
CA LEU A 381 -14.71 -9.60 -7.02
C LEU A 381 -16.08 -9.13 -7.50
N LYS A 382 -16.49 -7.90 -7.17
CA LYS A 382 -17.87 -7.41 -7.31
C LYS A 382 -18.08 -6.42 -8.46
N GLU A 383 -17.04 -5.76 -8.97
CA GLU A 383 -17.16 -4.69 -9.99
C GLU A 383 -16.36 -5.02 -11.25
N LYS A 384 -16.43 -6.27 -11.72
CA LYS A 384 -15.60 -6.79 -12.83
C LYS A 384 -15.76 -5.98 -14.13
N GLU A 385 -16.97 -5.50 -14.37
CA GLU A 385 -17.35 -4.66 -15.51
C GLU A 385 -16.65 -3.28 -15.51
N ASN A 386 -16.17 -2.83 -14.35
CA ASN A 386 -15.46 -1.57 -14.19
C ASN A 386 -13.93 -1.72 -14.14
N LEU A 387 -13.43 -2.96 -14.20
CA LEU A 387 -11.99 -3.27 -14.26
C LEU A 387 -11.49 -3.24 -15.72
N PRO A 388 -10.17 -3.12 -15.96
CA PRO A 388 -9.60 -3.33 -17.29
C PRO A 388 -10.00 -4.68 -17.90
N ALA A 389 -10.19 -4.73 -19.22
CA ALA A 389 -10.63 -5.95 -19.90
C ALA A 389 -9.64 -7.13 -19.78
N ALA A 390 -8.35 -6.83 -19.64
CA ALA A 390 -7.30 -7.84 -19.43
C ALA A 390 -6.80 -7.78 -17.99
N GLY A 391 -6.47 -8.96 -17.44
CA GLY A 391 -5.76 -9.10 -16.17
C GLY A 391 -4.33 -8.55 -16.24
N GLY A 392 -3.46 -9.01 -15.35
CA GLY A 392 -2.05 -8.63 -15.32
C GLY A 392 -1.57 -8.20 -13.94
N VAL A 393 -0.31 -7.77 -13.88
CA VAL A 393 0.30 -7.22 -12.67
C VAL A 393 0.22 -5.71 -12.74
N VAL A 394 -0.72 -5.14 -11.98
CA VAL A 394 -1.15 -3.74 -12.11
C VAL A 394 -1.14 -3.03 -10.75
N THR A 395 -1.16 -1.71 -10.78
CA THR A 395 -1.27 -0.88 -9.57
C THR A 395 -2.74 -0.59 -9.23
N PRO A 396 -3.04 -0.21 -7.97
CA PRO A 396 -4.38 0.18 -7.58
C PRO A 396 -5.00 1.28 -8.46
N GLY A 397 -4.26 2.35 -8.74
CA GLY A 397 -4.71 3.47 -9.56
C GLY A 397 -4.95 3.09 -11.03
N ALA A 398 -4.25 2.08 -11.54
CA ALA A 398 -4.49 1.59 -12.90
C ALA A 398 -5.78 0.76 -12.99
N VAL A 399 -6.03 -0.10 -11.99
CA VAL A 399 -7.11 -1.09 -12.01
C VAL A 399 -8.44 -0.56 -11.44
N PHE A 400 -8.40 0.38 -10.49
CA PHE A 400 -9.59 0.83 -9.76
C PHE A 400 -10.11 2.22 -10.12
N LYS A 401 -9.50 2.92 -11.07
CA LYS A 401 -9.90 4.32 -11.38
C LYS A 401 -11.37 4.50 -11.79
N ASN A 402 -11.99 3.48 -12.38
CA ASN A 402 -13.37 3.51 -12.87
C ASN A 402 -14.34 2.80 -11.92
N THR A 403 -13.87 2.38 -10.74
CA THR A 403 -14.68 1.62 -9.78
C THR A 403 -15.17 2.50 -8.64
N ASN A 404 -16.02 1.95 -7.79
CA ASN A 404 -16.51 2.60 -6.59
C ASN A 404 -15.57 2.47 -5.38
N ILE A 405 -14.30 2.11 -5.57
CA ILE A 405 -13.39 1.88 -4.44
C ILE A 405 -13.26 3.13 -3.56
N ILE A 406 -13.13 4.34 -4.14
CA ILE A 406 -13.00 5.59 -3.36
C ILE A 406 -14.25 5.82 -2.49
N LYS A 407 -15.44 5.60 -3.06
CA LYS A 407 -16.71 5.68 -2.31
C LYS A 407 -16.70 4.71 -1.13
N LYS A 408 -16.33 3.45 -1.37
CA LYS A 408 -16.23 2.42 -0.32
C LYS A 408 -15.17 2.78 0.74
N LEU A 409 -14.06 3.41 0.37
CA LEU A 409 -13.05 3.87 1.32
C LEU A 409 -13.61 4.98 2.22
N ILE A 410 -14.33 5.95 1.65
CA ILE A 410 -15.02 7.01 2.41
C ILE A 410 -16.04 6.42 3.39
N GLU A 411 -16.88 5.47 2.94
CA GLU A 411 -17.84 4.74 3.78
C GLU A 411 -17.22 3.95 4.93
N ASN A 412 -15.90 3.77 4.94
CA ASN A 412 -15.14 3.07 5.98
C ASN A 412 -14.02 3.94 6.56
N ASN A 413 -14.26 5.25 6.67
CA ASN A 413 -13.44 6.22 7.40
C ASN A 413 -12.06 6.52 6.79
N LEU A 414 -11.87 6.25 5.50
CA LEU A 414 -10.76 6.76 4.71
C LEU A 414 -11.28 7.84 3.75
N ASN A 415 -11.32 9.08 4.25
CA ASN A 415 -11.99 10.20 3.60
C ASN A 415 -11.17 10.76 2.45
N TYR A 416 -11.84 11.08 1.33
CA TYR A 416 -11.30 11.82 0.20
C TYR A 416 -12.16 13.07 -0.02
N GLU A 417 -11.54 14.23 -0.11
CA GLU A 417 -12.24 15.49 -0.31
C GLU A 417 -11.39 16.48 -1.12
N ILE A 418 -12.03 17.38 -1.86
CA ILE A 418 -11.35 18.53 -2.46
C ILE A 418 -11.45 19.68 -1.46
N VAL A 419 -10.30 20.21 -1.07
CA VAL A 419 -10.20 21.38 -0.19
C VAL A 419 -9.66 22.54 -1.03
N GLU A 420 -10.45 23.61 -1.15
CA GLU A 420 -10.24 24.82 -1.98
C GLU A 420 -8.90 24.96 -2.71
N GLY A 421 -8.96 25.02 -4.04
CA GLY A 421 -7.90 25.56 -4.88
C GLY A 421 -7.97 27.08 -4.89
N LYS A 422 -6.93 27.76 -4.41
CA LYS A 422 -6.76 29.20 -4.66
C LYS A 422 -6.35 29.46 -6.10
#